data_AF-A0A6N8CPK7-F1
#
_entry.id   AF-A0A6N8CPK7-F1
#
_cell.length_a   1.000
_cell.length_b   1.000
_cell.length_c   1.000
_cell.angle_alpha   90.00
_cell.angle_beta   90.00
_cell.angle_gamma   90.00
#
_symmetry.space_group_name_H-M   'P 1'
#
loop_
_entity.id
_entity.type
_entity.pdbx_description
1 polymer ?
#
loop_
_entity_poly.entity_id
_entity_poly.type
_entity_poly.pdbx_seq_one_letter_code
_entity_poly.pdbx_strand_id
1 'polypeptide(L)'
;MNSTNDQVEKASGTLQQAKGEPKTLSAGNYVVGSDLPAGRYKAVPVGDGSNFFVRDPGGSAYVNTILGSDGEASYTFECSNGDTIETESSVKLIPVK
;
A
#
# COMPACT_ATOMS: atom_id res chain seq x y z
N MET A 1 -9.25 -19.94 -26.12
CA MET A 1 -8.44 -19.04 -25.28
C MET A 1 -9.40 -18.26 -24.39
N ASN A 2 -9.46 -18.56 -23.09
CA ASN A 2 -9.78 -17.56 -22.06
C ASN A 2 -9.52 -18.19 -20.68
N SER A 3 -8.27 -18.13 -20.20
CA SER A 3 -7.87 -18.76 -18.94
C SER A 3 -7.17 -17.78 -18.01
N THR A 4 -7.61 -16.52 -18.00
CA THR A 4 -6.92 -15.47 -17.22
C THR A 4 -7.81 -14.84 -16.14
N ASN A 5 -9.12 -15.12 -16.10
CA ASN A 5 -10.01 -14.54 -15.09
C ASN A 5 -10.21 -15.39 -13.83
N ASP A 6 -9.97 -16.70 -13.88
CA ASP A 6 -10.24 -17.60 -12.74
C ASP A 6 -9.14 -17.61 -11.66
N GLN A 7 -7.96 -17.04 -11.95
CA GLN A 7 -6.82 -17.02 -11.03
C GLN A 7 -6.82 -15.78 -10.13
N VAL A 8 -7.53 -14.71 -10.49
CA VAL A 8 -7.59 -13.46 -9.72
C VAL A 8 -8.58 -13.57 -8.54
N GLU A 9 -9.56 -14.48 -8.64
CA GLU A 9 -10.56 -14.66 -7.57
C GLU A 9 -10.07 -15.55 -6.42
N LYS A 10 -9.21 -16.54 -6.68
CA LYS A 10 -8.77 -17.50 -5.64
C LYS A 10 -7.72 -16.95 -4.67
N ALA A 11 -7.01 -15.89 -5.03
CA ALA A 11 -6.10 -15.18 -4.12
C ALA A 11 -6.78 -14.07 -3.29
N SER A 12 -8.03 -13.72 -3.63
CA SER A 12 -8.80 -12.66 -2.98
C SER A 12 -9.57 -13.14 -1.74
N GLY A 13 -9.60 -14.45 -1.47
CA GLY A 13 -10.42 -15.07 -0.43
C GLY A 13 -10.00 -14.84 1.03
N THR A 14 -8.83 -14.26 1.31
CA THR A 14 -8.33 -14.06 2.69
C THR A 14 -8.08 -12.60 3.08
N LEU A 15 -8.28 -11.64 2.18
CA LEU A 15 -8.18 -10.22 2.50
C LEU A 15 -9.59 -9.66 2.64
N GLN A 16 -10.16 -9.79 3.84
CA GLN A 16 -11.41 -9.10 4.19
C GLN A 16 -11.15 -7.59 4.12
N GLN A 17 -11.54 -6.99 2.99
CA GLN A 17 -11.44 -5.57 2.73
C GLN A 17 -12.11 -4.79 3.88
N ALA A 18 -11.37 -3.86 4.48
CA ALA A 18 -11.99 -2.86 5.35
C ALA A 18 -12.92 -1.97 4.52
N LYS A 19 -13.88 -1.28 5.17
CA LYS A 19 -14.90 -0.44 4.53
C LYS A 19 -14.34 0.88 3.93
N GLY A 20 -13.23 0.82 3.20
CA GLY A 20 -12.65 1.94 2.47
C GLY A 20 -12.38 1.55 1.02
N GLU A 21 -12.57 2.49 0.11
CA GLU A 21 -12.20 2.31 -1.29
C GLU A 21 -10.66 2.31 -1.44
N PRO A 22 -10.09 1.45 -2.30
CA PRO A 22 -8.68 1.51 -2.62
C PRO A 22 -8.28 2.89 -3.16
N LYS A 23 -7.09 3.37 -2.79
CA LYS A 23 -6.53 4.64 -3.24
C LYS A 23 -5.20 4.43 -3.94
N THR A 24 -5.00 5.06 -5.09
CA THR A 24 -3.69 5.09 -5.75
C THR A 24 -2.95 6.36 -5.34
N LEU A 25 -1.72 6.20 -4.89
CA LEU A 25 -0.75 7.27 -4.67
C LEU A 25 0.20 7.31 -5.86
N SER A 26 0.51 8.50 -6.36
CA SER A 26 1.62 8.72 -7.30
C SER A 26 2.94 8.79 -6.53
N ALA A 27 4.07 8.93 -7.23
CA ALA A 27 5.33 9.27 -6.57
C ALA A 27 5.19 10.58 -5.77
N GLY A 28 5.65 10.60 -4.52
CA GLY A 28 5.57 11.77 -3.66
C GLY A 28 5.54 11.45 -2.17
N ASN A 29 5.22 12.50 -1.40
CA ASN A 29 5.09 12.47 0.06
C ASN A 29 3.65 12.79 0.45
N TYR A 30 3.12 12.04 1.40
CA TYR A 30 1.73 12.11 1.85
C TYR A 30 1.66 12.11 3.37
N VAL A 31 0.68 12.82 3.92
CA VAL A 31 0.41 12.90 5.36
C VAL A 31 -0.88 12.15 5.68
N VAL A 32 -0.78 11.15 6.56
CA VAL A 32 -1.93 10.39 7.07
C VAL A 32 -2.78 11.29 7.96
N GLY A 33 -4.10 11.26 7.76
CA GLY A 33 -5.07 12.17 8.35
C GLY A 33 -5.37 13.41 7.49
N SER A 34 -4.53 13.73 6.51
CA SER A 34 -4.75 14.83 5.53
C SER A 34 -5.02 14.28 4.14
N ASP A 35 -4.08 13.49 3.60
CA ASP A 35 -4.17 12.98 2.23
C ASP A 35 -4.92 11.65 2.15
N LEU A 36 -4.89 10.85 3.22
CA LEU A 36 -5.60 9.59 3.37
C LEU A 36 -5.94 9.35 4.85
N PRO A 37 -7.03 8.65 5.18
CA PRO A 37 -7.34 8.34 6.58
C PRO A 37 -6.28 7.41 7.20
N ALA A 38 -6.14 7.47 8.52
CA ALA A 38 -5.42 6.45 9.27
C ALA A 38 -6.09 5.07 9.15
N GLY A 39 -5.29 4.02 9.23
CA GLY A 39 -5.79 2.66 9.15
C GLY A 39 -4.74 1.65 8.74
N ARG A 40 -5.22 0.47 8.35
CA ARG A 40 -4.40 -0.66 7.92
C ARG A 40 -4.56 -0.86 6.43
N TYR A 41 -3.45 -0.96 5.71
CA TYR A 41 -3.43 -1.01 4.27
C TYR A 41 -2.49 -2.10 3.77
N LYS A 42 -2.87 -2.72 2.66
CA LYS A 42 -1.96 -3.46 1.79
C LYS A 42 -1.49 -2.53 0.67
N ALA A 43 -0.20 -2.21 0.65
CA ALA A 43 0.47 -1.51 -0.44
C ALA A 43 0.83 -2.50 -1.56
N VAL A 44 0.37 -2.20 -2.78
CA VAL A 44 0.64 -2.98 -3.99
C VAL A 44 1.28 -2.05 -5.02
N PRO A 45 2.48 -2.34 -5.55
CA PRO A 45 3.10 -1.50 -6.58
C PRO A 45 2.26 -1.48 -7.85
N VAL A 46 2.26 -0.35 -8.54
CA VAL A 46 1.70 -0.23 -9.90
C VAL A 46 2.86 -0.10 -10.87
N GLY A 47 3.07 -1.12 -11.70
CA GLY A 47 4.25 -1.23 -12.57
C GLY A 47 5.36 -2.07 -11.93
N ASP A 48 6.61 -1.69 -12.17
CA ASP A 48 7.78 -2.53 -11.86
C ASP A 48 8.14 -2.58 -10.37
N GLY A 49 7.81 -1.53 -9.60
CA GLY A 49 8.10 -1.47 -8.17
C GLY A 49 8.11 -0.06 -7.61
N SER A 50 8.42 0.08 -6.32
CA SER A 50 8.65 1.36 -5.66
C SER A 50 9.44 1.21 -4.36
N ASN A 51 10.29 2.18 -4.05
CA ASN A 51 10.78 2.37 -2.70
C ASN A 51 9.67 2.98 -1.83
N PHE A 52 9.30 2.31 -0.73
CA PHE A 52 8.14 2.66 0.08
C PHE A 52 8.52 2.82 1.55
N PHE A 53 8.31 4.02 2.08
CA PHE A 53 8.56 4.35 3.48
C PHE A 53 7.29 4.79 4.20
N VAL A 54 7.21 4.44 5.47
CA VAL A 54 6.29 5.06 6.41
C VAL A 54 7.04 5.46 7.67
N ARG A 55 6.87 6.71 8.07
CA ARG A 55 7.55 7.31 9.22
C ARG A 55 6.53 7.87 10.20
N ASP A 56 6.84 7.73 11.48
CA ASP A 56 6.08 8.38 12.55
C ASP A 56 6.27 9.92 12.50
N PRO A 57 5.49 10.70 13.29
CA PRO A 57 5.63 12.16 13.33
C PRO A 57 7.00 12.64 13.85
N GLY A 58 7.76 11.77 14.52
CA GLY A 58 9.14 12.03 14.95
C GLY A 58 10.17 11.81 13.83
N GLY A 59 9.75 11.34 12.66
CA GLY A 59 10.60 11.06 11.51
C GLY A 59 11.24 9.66 11.51
N SER A 60 10.93 8.81 12.49
CA SER A 60 11.47 7.45 12.55
C SER A 60 10.71 6.55 11.59
N ALA A 61 11.44 5.92 10.65
CA ALA A 61 10.86 4.96 9.73
C ALA A 61 10.56 3.64 10.45
N TYR A 62 9.31 3.20 10.35
CA TYR A 62 8.87 1.88 10.82
C TYR A 62 8.43 0.96 9.67
N VAL A 63 8.28 1.52 8.46
CA VAL A 63 8.25 0.79 7.19
C VAL A 63 9.36 1.32 6.31
N ASN A 64 10.16 0.40 5.75
CA ASN A 64 11.18 0.66 4.75
C ASN A 64 11.31 -0.61 3.91
N THR A 65 10.70 -0.62 2.73
CA THR A 65 10.69 -1.80 1.86
C THR A 65 10.71 -1.41 0.39
N ILE A 66 11.30 -2.29 -0.43
CA ILE A 66 11.18 -2.23 -1.87
C ILE A 66 9.95 -3.05 -2.26
N LEU A 67 8.96 -2.41 -2.86
CA LEU A 67 7.82 -3.07 -3.48
C LEU A 67 8.19 -3.48 -4.91
N GLY A 68 7.77 -4.65 -5.36
CA GLY A 68 8.00 -5.12 -6.75
C GLY A 68 8.49 -6.56 -6.82
N SER A 69 8.91 -6.99 -8.02
CA SER A 69 9.42 -8.36 -8.25
C SER A 69 10.75 -8.65 -7.54
N ASP A 70 11.58 -7.62 -7.38
CA ASP A 70 12.89 -7.71 -6.74
C ASP A 70 12.84 -7.42 -5.23
N GLY A 71 11.63 -7.28 -4.68
CA GLY A 71 11.38 -7.04 -3.27
C GLY A 71 10.08 -7.69 -2.80
N GLU A 72 9.31 -6.98 -1.99
CA GLU A 72 8.00 -7.43 -1.54
C GLU A 72 6.96 -7.23 -2.64
N ALA A 73 6.31 -8.30 -3.09
CA ALA A 73 5.23 -8.20 -4.08
C ALA A 73 4.07 -7.29 -3.60
N SER A 74 3.92 -7.18 -2.27
CA SER A 74 3.05 -6.23 -1.59
C SER A 74 3.42 -6.20 -0.11
N TYR A 75 3.14 -5.10 0.59
CA TYR A 75 3.42 -4.97 2.02
C TYR A 75 2.20 -4.51 2.79
N THR A 76 1.90 -5.12 3.94
CA THR A 76 0.79 -4.70 4.80
C THR A 76 1.33 -3.90 5.98
N PHE A 77 0.77 -2.71 6.21
CA PHE A 77 1.20 -1.81 7.26
C PHE A 77 0.00 -1.14 7.95
N GLU A 78 0.25 -0.60 9.13
CA GLU A 78 -0.68 0.25 9.89
C GLU A 78 -0.10 1.65 9.95
N CYS A 79 -0.96 2.66 9.82
CA CYS A 79 -0.59 4.06 9.97
C CYS A 79 -1.63 4.83 10.78
N SER A 80 -1.12 5.81 11.53
CA SER A 80 -1.84 6.72 12.39
C SER A 80 -1.81 8.14 11.84
N ASN A 81 -2.73 8.98 12.31
CA ASN A 81 -2.76 10.39 11.90
C ASN A 81 -1.42 11.08 12.25
N GLY A 82 -0.87 11.82 11.30
CA GLY A 82 0.42 12.48 11.41
C GLY A 82 1.59 11.68 10.84
N ASP A 83 1.43 10.37 10.59
CA ASP A 83 2.46 9.60 9.89
C ASP A 83 2.65 10.13 8.47
N THR A 84 3.86 9.95 7.95
CA THR A 84 4.20 10.31 6.57
C THR A 84 4.46 9.07 5.74
N ILE A 85 3.91 9.05 4.52
CA ILE A 85 4.15 8.01 3.52
C ILE A 85 4.95 8.62 2.38
N GLU A 86 6.05 7.98 2.01
CA GLU A 86 6.88 8.35 0.86
C GLU A 86 6.90 7.16 -0.12
N THR A 87 6.66 7.44 -1.39
CA THR A 87 6.73 6.45 -2.46
C THR A 87 7.39 7.05 -3.69
N GLU A 88 8.33 6.34 -4.30
CA GLU A 88 9.07 6.81 -5.48
C GLU A 88 8.37 6.49 -6.81
N SER A 89 7.26 5.75 -6.76
CA SER A 89 6.45 5.37 -7.91
C SER A 89 4.99 5.13 -7.49
N SER A 90 4.12 4.81 -8.45
CA SER A 90 2.71 4.63 -8.16
C SER A 90 2.45 3.40 -7.30
N VAL A 91 1.69 3.55 -6.21
CA VAL A 91 1.33 2.47 -5.29
C VAL A 91 -0.17 2.51 -5.02
N LYS A 92 -0.82 1.34 -5.10
CA LYS A 92 -2.23 1.16 -4.73
C LYS A 92 -2.32 0.71 -3.28
N LEU A 93 -2.99 1.50 -2.46
CA LEU A 93 -3.33 1.16 -1.09
C LEU A 93 -4.73 0.54 -1.04
N ILE A 94 -4.80 -0.70 -0.56
CA ILE A 94 -6.04 -1.45 -0.39
C ILE A 94 -6.33 -1.54 1.12
N PRO A 95 -7.43 -0.96 1.63
CA PRO A 95 -7.80 -1.08 3.04
C PRO A 95 -8.02 -2.54 3.45
N VAL A 96 -7.48 -2.93 4.61
CA VAL A 96 -7.64 -4.26 5.19
C VAL A 96 -8.18 -4.16 6.61
N LYS A 97 -8.97 -5.17 7.04
CA LYS A 97 -9.42 -5.28 8.43
C LYS A 97 -8.32 -5.79 9.36
#